data_AF-B9Y9P0-F1
#
_entry.id   AF-B9Y9P0-F1
#
_cell.length_a   1.000
_cell.length_b   1.000
_cell.length_c   1.000
_cell.angle_alpha   90.00
_cell.angle_beta   90.00
_cell.angle_gamma   90.00
#
_symmetry.space_group_name_H-M   'P 1'
#
loop_
_entity.id
_entity.type
_entity.pdbx_description
1 polymer ?
#
loop_
_entity_poly.entity_id
_entity_poly.type
_entity_poly.pdbx_seq_one_letter_code
_entity_poly.pdbx_strand_id
1 'polypeptide(L)'
;MEQWVKTKVWRMKSTALFVSDIYLTLLFVLKGTMTAKIGTEMEIVQEGQLLIINRHKLCNCFSTEGSIVQVIEIDVEKASRVYPEMNDMIFQAVSLRKDDHNDAFTSDRDRIFLSDCLNLIVEENPESPLSVQGDFILSLLCLEYTIFNNGQGQYQFMSQEKKERLLQILNYIQEHLQDRLTLHQTAKQAKITPQHLSALFKEIFHQSFTDMIMKMRLERAETLLFKSNLSITEIIMECGFSDRKYFYRCFHEAFGCTPLVWRKRWKPAKRYAEELNREAVEVLLPEFRKKFGLFEKPMDSMIYRKVKQLKKMRQKGLDLRKLIVTVDLSETLLSEQDTIQPLMLFGYDQLLRFVVLYELELRIRLPLSFLKETEQAKQCHAVTIESFVTQSLLRFGHTPLTRWRAELLVQNEAEIQEAEKIREHLLGQGITDVSVLF
;
A
#
# COMPACT_ATOMS: atom_id res chain seq x y z
N MET A 1 -4.46 -12.83 19.19
CA MET A 1 -3.90 -11.75 18.35
C MET A 1 -4.89 -10.59 18.38
N GLU A 2 -4.44 -9.35 18.34
CA GLU A 2 -5.32 -8.17 18.41
C GLU A 2 -5.69 -7.68 17.01
N GLN A 3 -6.88 -7.13 16.90
CA GLN A 3 -7.46 -6.60 15.67
C GLN A 3 -6.69 -5.36 15.17
N TRP A 4 -6.41 -5.31 13.88
CA TRP A 4 -5.50 -4.34 13.23
C TRP A 4 -6.07 -3.59 12.03
N VAL A 5 -7.19 -4.06 11.47
CA VAL A 5 -7.95 -3.38 10.42
C VAL A 5 -9.38 -3.25 10.89
N LYS A 6 -9.97 -2.06 10.76
CA LYS A 6 -11.37 -1.79 11.10
C LYS A 6 -12.05 -1.14 9.93
N THR A 7 -13.33 -1.42 9.73
CA THR A 7 -14.11 -0.73 8.70
C THR A 7 -15.48 -0.33 9.20
N LYS A 8 -15.90 0.87 8.79
CA LYS A 8 -17.23 1.43 9.06
C LYS A 8 -17.70 2.21 7.85
N VAL A 9 -19.01 2.28 7.64
CA VAL A 9 -19.58 3.10 6.57
C VAL A 9 -20.35 4.27 7.17
N TRP A 10 -20.08 5.45 6.65
CA TRP A 10 -20.62 6.70 7.17
C TRP A 10 -21.34 7.46 6.06
N ARG A 11 -22.47 8.06 6.40
CA ARG A 11 -23.02 9.18 5.64
C ARG A 11 -22.37 10.46 6.16
N MET A 12 -21.46 11.04 5.38
CA MET A 12 -20.65 12.19 5.76
C MET A 12 -21.06 13.45 5.00
N LYS A 13 -21.50 14.49 5.72
CA LYS A 13 -21.59 15.87 5.19
C LYS A 13 -20.34 16.67 5.54
N SER A 14 -19.86 16.54 6.77
CA SER A 14 -18.62 17.18 7.19
C SER A 14 -18.06 16.48 8.41
N THR A 15 -16.75 16.30 8.43
CA THR A 15 -16.00 15.85 9.61
C THR A 15 -15.41 17.06 10.34
N ALA A 16 -15.05 16.89 11.62
CA ALA A 16 -14.09 17.80 12.25
C ALA A 16 -12.70 17.58 11.63
N LEU A 17 -11.75 18.48 11.85
CA LEU A 17 -10.35 18.13 11.62
C LEU A 17 -9.98 16.92 12.47
N PHE A 18 -9.27 15.97 11.88
CA PHE A 18 -8.74 14.81 12.56
C PHE A 18 -7.34 14.51 12.05
N VAL A 19 -6.54 13.91 12.93
CA VAL A 19 -5.21 13.40 12.64
C VAL A 19 -5.05 12.15 13.46
N SER A 20 -4.44 11.14 12.87
CA SER A 20 -4.13 9.91 13.56
C SER A 20 -2.61 9.69 13.57
N ASP A 21 -2.08 9.46 14.76
CA ASP A 21 -0.69 9.08 14.95
C ASP A 21 -0.51 7.55 14.82
N ILE A 22 -1.62 6.79 14.87
CA ILE A 22 -1.62 5.31 14.88
C ILE A 22 -2.16 4.74 13.55
N TYR A 23 -3.20 5.36 13.00
CA TYR A 23 -3.98 4.79 11.91
C TYR A 23 -3.60 5.36 10.55
N LEU A 24 -3.35 4.47 9.60
CA LEU A 24 -3.48 4.75 8.17
C LEU A 24 -4.97 4.66 7.81
N THR A 25 -5.52 5.67 7.12
CA THR A 25 -6.97 5.72 6.83
C THR A 25 -7.23 5.66 5.33
N LEU A 26 -8.14 4.77 4.91
CA LEU A 26 -8.65 4.69 3.54
C LEU A 26 -10.09 5.20 3.52
N LEU A 27 -10.40 6.13 2.61
CA LEU A 27 -11.74 6.67 2.40
C LEU A 27 -12.26 6.27 1.02
N PHE A 28 -13.16 5.31 0.98
CA PHE A 28 -13.77 4.83 -0.28
C PHE A 28 -15.18 5.40 -0.44
N VAL A 29 -15.38 6.23 -1.47
CA VAL A 29 -16.67 6.87 -1.74
C VAL A 29 -17.61 5.90 -2.44
N LEU A 30 -18.62 5.43 -1.71
CA LEU A 30 -19.64 4.52 -2.22
C LEU A 30 -20.79 5.26 -2.91
N LYS A 31 -21.05 6.52 -2.52
CA LYS A 31 -22.06 7.38 -3.16
C LYS A 31 -21.74 8.86 -3.00
N GLY A 32 -21.89 9.62 -4.09
CA GLY A 32 -21.72 11.07 -4.10
C GLY A 32 -20.28 11.52 -4.29
N THR A 33 -19.97 12.77 -3.93
CA THR A 33 -18.65 13.38 -4.09
C THR A 33 -18.23 14.04 -2.80
N MET A 34 -17.00 13.81 -2.34
CA MET A 34 -16.44 14.52 -1.19
C MET A 34 -15.23 15.35 -1.60
N THR A 35 -14.93 16.36 -0.81
CA THR A 35 -13.66 17.07 -0.84
C THR A 35 -12.92 16.78 0.47
N ALA A 36 -11.70 16.28 0.35
CA ALA A 36 -10.80 16.03 1.45
C ALA A 36 -9.67 17.05 1.43
N LYS A 37 -9.55 17.83 2.50
CA LYS A 37 -8.37 18.64 2.78
C LYS A 37 -7.34 17.73 3.45
N ILE A 38 -6.13 17.63 2.92
CA ILE A 38 -5.01 16.88 3.51
C ILE A 38 -3.79 17.78 3.55
N GLY A 39 -3.40 18.24 4.74
CA GLY A 39 -2.35 19.27 4.84
C GLY A 39 -2.72 20.50 4.00
N THR A 40 -1.85 20.86 3.06
CA THR A 40 -2.03 22.01 2.14
C THR A 40 -2.87 21.70 0.89
N GLU A 41 -3.22 20.44 0.67
CA GLU A 41 -3.88 19.98 -0.57
C GLU A 41 -5.39 19.80 -0.36
N MET A 42 -6.13 19.96 -1.46
CA MET A 42 -7.57 19.75 -1.53
C MET A 42 -7.85 18.72 -2.63
N GLU A 43 -8.23 17.52 -2.22
CA GLU A 43 -8.54 16.43 -3.15
C GLU A 43 -10.05 16.26 -3.28
N ILE A 44 -10.54 16.19 -4.51
CA ILE A 44 -11.93 15.83 -4.81
C ILE A 44 -11.96 14.33 -5.09
N VAL A 45 -12.78 13.62 -4.32
CA VAL A 45 -12.95 12.17 -4.41
C VAL A 45 -14.39 11.87 -4.81
N GLN A 46 -14.54 11.30 -6.00
CA GLN A 46 -15.82 10.95 -6.58
C GLN A 46 -16.23 9.52 -6.22
N GLU A 47 -17.51 9.20 -6.46
CA GLU A 47 -18.03 7.84 -6.32
C GLU A 47 -17.19 6.82 -7.10
N GLY A 48 -16.83 5.71 -6.45
CA GLY A 48 -15.95 4.69 -7.04
C GLY A 48 -14.46 4.92 -6.79
N GLN A 49 -14.08 6.05 -6.20
CA GLN A 49 -12.69 6.38 -5.90
C GLN A 49 -12.35 6.18 -4.42
N LEU A 50 -11.11 5.76 -4.16
CA LEU A 50 -10.56 5.57 -2.82
C LEU A 50 -9.40 6.54 -2.60
N LEU A 51 -9.41 7.21 -1.45
CA LEU A 51 -8.35 8.11 -1.02
C LEU A 51 -7.58 7.53 0.16
N ILE A 52 -6.25 7.53 0.06
CA ILE A 52 -5.34 7.09 1.14
C ILE A 52 -4.85 8.30 1.93
N ILE A 53 -5.01 8.26 3.25
CA ILE A 53 -4.56 9.29 4.19
C ILE A 53 -3.51 8.68 5.13
N ASN A 54 -2.25 9.10 4.95
CA ASN A 54 -1.11 8.71 5.77
C ASN A 54 -1.26 9.17 7.24
N ARG A 55 -0.54 8.48 8.14
CA ARG A 55 -0.36 8.91 9.54
C ARG A 55 0.19 10.33 9.62
N HIS A 56 -0.12 11.03 10.70
CA HIS A 56 0.32 12.40 11.00
C HIS A 56 -0.16 13.47 9.99
N LYS A 57 -0.96 13.11 8.99
CA LYS A 57 -1.60 14.07 8.10
C LYS A 57 -2.91 14.55 8.71
N LEU A 58 -3.01 15.86 8.87
CA LEU A 58 -4.22 16.51 9.33
C LEU A 58 -5.23 16.56 8.19
N CYS A 59 -6.40 15.96 8.42
CA CYS A 59 -7.42 15.80 7.41
C CYS A 59 -8.76 16.41 7.84
N ASN A 60 -9.49 16.93 6.86
CA ASN A 60 -10.89 17.27 6.97
C ASN A 60 -11.62 16.80 5.71
N CYS A 61 -12.84 16.28 5.87
CA CYS A 61 -13.67 15.85 4.75
C CYS A 61 -15.00 16.58 4.80
N PHE A 62 -15.49 17.03 3.65
CA PHE A 62 -16.81 17.62 3.53
C PHE A 62 -17.46 17.28 2.18
N SER A 63 -18.79 17.30 2.17
CA SER A 63 -19.64 16.98 1.03
C SER A 63 -20.87 17.88 1.10
N THR A 64 -21.23 18.49 -0.04
CA THR A 64 -22.35 19.43 -0.15
C THR A 64 -23.69 18.74 0.14
N GLU A 65 -23.89 17.56 -0.42
CA GLU A 65 -25.15 16.81 -0.32
C GLU A 65 -25.11 15.69 0.73
N GLY A 66 -23.91 15.31 1.17
CA GLY A 66 -23.65 14.17 2.04
C GLY A 66 -23.30 12.94 1.23
N SER A 67 -22.08 12.44 1.41
CA SER A 67 -21.55 11.27 0.70
C SER A 67 -21.62 10.03 1.56
N ILE A 68 -21.82 8.86 0.97
CA ILE A 68 -21.67 7.58 1.66
C ILE A 68 -20.24 7.12 1.45
N VAL A 69 -19.52 6.92 2.55
CA VAL A 69 -18.08 6.68 2.57
C VAL A 69 -17.77 5.49 3.45
N GLN A 70 -17.13 4.47 2.90
CA GLN A 70 -16.47 3.45 3.70
C GLN A 70 -15.13 4.01 4.21
N VAL A 71 -14.96 3.96 5.53
CA VAL A 71 -13.71 4.30 6.21
C VAL A 71 -13.07 3.00 6.64
N ILE A 72 -11.82 2.78 6.23
CA ILE A 72 -10.99 1.67 6.69
C ILE A 72 -9.83 2.26 7.48
N GLU A 73 -9.69 1.88 8.74
CA GLU A 73 -8.60 2.30 9.61
C GLU A 73 -7.67 1.12 9.87
N ILE A 74 -6.39 1.31 9.58
CA ILE A 74 -5.34 0.30 9.75
C ILE A 74 -4.41 0.76 10.87
N ASP A 75 -4.37 0.00 11.96
CA ASP A 75 -3.47 0.23 13.10
C ASP A 75 -2.05 -0.16 12.68
N VAL A 76 -1.21 0.83 12.38
CA VAL A 76 0.14 0.61 11.83
C VAL A 76 1.07 -0.03 12.86
N GLU A 77 0.91 0.30 14.14
CA GLU A 77 1.72 -0.29 15.21
C GLU A 77 1.46 -1.79 15.35
N LYS A 78 0.20 -2.20 15.28
CA LYS A 78 -0.14 -3.63 15.25
C LYS A 78 0.27 -4.28 13.93
N ALA A 79 0.08 -3.57 12.81
CA ALA A 79 0.42 -4.10 11.50
C ALA A 79 1.90 -4.34 11.29
N SER A 80 2.74 -3.48 11.85
CA SER A 80 4.19 -3.64 11.76
C SER A 80 4.73 -4.89 12.45
N ARG A 81 3.96 -5.54 13.34
CA ARG A 81 4.34 -6.83 13.92
C ARG A 81 4.36 -7.95 12.88
N VAL A 82 3.57 -7.82 11.81
CA VAL A 82 3.44 -8.80 10.72
C VAL A 82 4.01 -8.25 9.40
N TYR A 83 3.93 -6.94 9.20
CA TYR A 83 4.43 -6.17 8.07
C TYR A 83 5.39 -5.06 8.55
N PRO A 84 6.61 -5.41 9.02
CA PRO A 84 7.55 -4.44 9.64
C PRO A 84 7.77 -3.16 8.82
N GLU A 85 7.74 -3.29 7.50
CA GLU A 85 7.90 -2.19 6.55
C GLU A 85 6.81 -1.11 6.65
N MET A 86 5.64 -1.41 7.22
CA MET A 86 4.55 -0.45 7.40
C MET A 86 4.93 0.76 8.28
N ASN A 87 5.90 0.61 9.18
CA ASN A 87 6.34 1.72 10.03
C ASN A 87 7.02 2.84 9.24
N ASP A 88 7.70 2.48 8.16
CA ASP A 88 8.57 3.38 7.39
C ASP A 88 7.98 3.73 6.02
N MET A 89 6.86 3.12 5.65
CA MET A 89 6.20 3.35 4.36
C MET A 89 5.39 4.64 4.36
N ILE A 90 5.55 5.39 3.27
CA ILE A 90 4.67 6.49 2.90
C ILE A 90 3.89 6.01 1.69
N PHE A 91 2.56 6.07 1.79
CA PHE A 91 1.68 5.71 0.70
C PHE A 91 1.43 6.92 -0.19
N GLN A 92 1.31 6.71 -1.49
CA GLN A 92 0.88 7.76 -2.40
C GLN A 92 -0.54 8.19 -1.98
N ALA A 93 -0.66 9.42 -1.49
CA ALA A 93 -1.96 10.01 -1.15
C ALA A 93 -2.66 10.43 -2.45
N VAL A 94 -3.08 9.44 -3.24
CA VAL A 94 -3.72 9.65 -4.53
C VAL A 94 -5.10 9.01 -4.48
N SER A 95 -6.07 9.71 -5.09
CA SER A 95 -7.38 9.13 -5.34
C SER A 95 -7.24 8.04 -6.39
N LEU A 96 -7.40 6.78 -5.99
CA LEU A 96 -7.40 5.66 -6.92
C LEU A 96 -8.54 5.84 -7.94
N ARG A 97 -8.27 5.48 -9.20
CA ARG A 97 -9.17 5.70 -10.36
C ARG A 97 -9.49 7.17 -10.66
N LYS A 98 -8.60 8.12 -10.33
CA LYS A 98 -8.75 9.54 -10.72
C LYS A 98 -8.78 9.72 -12.23
N ASP A 99 -7.88 9.01 -12.91
CA ASP A 99 -7.72 8.99 -14.36
C ASP A 99 -7.61 7.52 -14.79
N ASP A 100 -8.72 6.75 -14.70
CA ASP A 100 -8.80 5.29 -14.97
C ASP A 100 -7.68 4.87 -15.95
N HIS A 101 -6.67 4.19 -15.39
CA HIS A 101 -5.35 4.09 -15.99
C HIS A 101 -5.42 3.58 -17.43
N ASN A 102 -4.61 4.16 -18.33
CA ASN A 102 -4.54 3.70 -19.72
C ASN A 102 -3.96 2.29 -19.88
N ASP A 103 -3.37 1.72 -18.81
CA ASP A 103 -2.90 0.35 -18.80
C ASP A 103 -3.88 -0.58 -18.05
N ALA A 104 -4.13 -1.75 -18.65
CA ALA A 104 -5.10 -2.72 -18.15
C ALA A 104 -4.69 -3.32 -16.79
N PHE A 105 -3.39 -3.46 -16.54
CA PHE A 105 -2.86 -4.01 -15.29
C PHE A 105 -3.24 -3.19 -14.07
N THR A 106 -2.98 -1.88 -14.12
CA THR A 106 -3.23 -0.97 -13.03
C THR A 106 -4.74 -0.87 -12.79
N SER A 107 -5.55 -0.92 -13.86
CA SER A 107 -7.01 -1.01 -13.76
C SER A 107 -7.48 -2.28 -13.04
N ASP A 108 -6.95 -3.45 -13.39
CA ASP A 108 -7.35 -4.73 -12.76
C ASP A 108 -6.86 -4.85 -11.31
N ARG A 109 -5.63 -4.43 -11.04
CA ARG A 109 -5.08 -4.33 -9.68
C ARG A 109 -5.95 -3.47 -8.79
N ASP A 110 -6.32 -2.27 -9.25
CA ASP A 110 -7.15 -1.35 -8.48
C ASP A 110 -8.55 -1.93 -8.27
N ARG A 111 -9.15 -2.59 -9.27
CA ARG A 111 -10.43 -3.30 -9.10
C ARG A 111 -10.35 -4.39 -8.03
N ILE A 112 -9.27 -5.17 -8.01
CA ILE A 112 -9.05 -6.21 -7.01
C ILE A 112 -8.94 -5.58 -5.60
N PHE A 113 -8.09 -4.56 -5.44
CA PHE A 113 -7.91 -3.86 -4.18
C PHE A 113 -9.22 -3.25 -3.64
N LEU A 114 -9.96 -2.55 -4.50
CA LEU A 114 -11.24 -1.92 -4.15
C LEU A 114 -12.31 -2.97 -3.83
N SER A 115 -12.31 -4.11 -4.54
CA SER A 115 -13.23 -5.21 -4.26
C SER A 115 -13.01 -5.78 -2.86
N ASP A 116 -11.76 -5.97 -2.46
CA ASP A 116 -11.43 -6.47 -1.13
C ASP A 116 -11.68 -5.45 -0.02
N CYS A 117 -11.54 -4.15 -0.31
CA CYS A 117 -12.04 -3.10 0.58
C CYS A 117 -13.55 -3.27 0.83
N LEU A 118 -14.38 -3.46 -0.20
CA LEU A 118 -15.82 -3.71 0.00
C LEU A 118 -16.09 -5.01 0.74
N ASN A 119 -15.29 -6.05 0.50
CA ASN A 119 -15.46 -7.34 1.15
C ASN A 119 -15.22 -7.28 2.66
N LEU A 120 -14.43 -6.32 3.16
CA LEU A 120 -14.34 -6.05 4.60
C LEU A 120 -15.69 -5.63 5.21
N ILE A 121 -16.57 -4.94 4.48
CA ILE A 121 -17.87 -4.49 5.02
C ILE A 121 -18.73 -5.70 5.38
N VAL A 122 -18.72 -6.71 4.51
CA VAL A 122 -19.60 -7.89 4.59
C VAL A 122 -18.96 -9.07 5.31
N GLU A 123 -17.69 -8.96 5.70
CA GLU A 123 -17.04 -10.02 6.47
C GLU A 123 -17.79 -10.23 7.81
N GLU A 124 -17.95 -11.48 8.23
CA GLU A 124 -18.64 -11.78 9.49
C GLU A 124 -17.84 -11.29 10.71
N ASN A 125 -16.51 -11.19 10.59
CA ASN A 125 -15.61 -10.70 11.63
C ASN A 125 -14.47 -9.85 11.01
N PRO A 126 -14.77 -8.66 10.46
CA PRO A 126 -13.80 -7.87 9.71
C PRO A 126 -12.63 -7.39 10.56
N GLU A 127 -12.89 -7.19 11.85
CA GLU A 127 -11.87 -6.74 12.76
C GLU A 127 -10.96 -7.91 13.18
N SER A 128 -11.32 -9.18 12.95
CA SER A 128 -10.52 -10.33 13.38
C SER A 128 -9.05 -10.23 12.93
N PRO A 129 -8.06 -10.57 13.77
CA PRO A 129 -6.64 -10.65 13.38
C PRO A 129 -6.35 -11.70 12.30
N LEU A 130 -7.40 -12.40 11.86
CA LEU A 130 -7.40 -13.50 10.92
C LEU A 130 -8.13 -13.11 9.63
N SER A 131 -8.64 -11.88 9.51
CA SER A 131 -9.24 -11.37 8.28
C SER A 131 -8.25 -11.59 7.14
N VAL A 132 -8.70 -12.32 6.13
CA VAL A 132 -7.84 -12.58 4.97
C VAL A 132 -7.80 -11.34 4.08
N GLN A 133 -8.89 -10.58 4.09
CA GLN A 133 -9.06 -9.30 3.41
C GLN A 133 -8.15 -8.23 4.01
N GLY A 134 -8.04 -8.16 5.35
CA GLY A 134 -7.11 -7.25 6.02
C GLY A 134 -5.66 -7.48 5.60
N ASP A 135 -5.19 -8.73 5.64
CA ASP A 135 -3.84 -9.08 5.13
C ASP A 135 -3.69 -8.69 3.67
N PHE A 136 -4.70 -8.98 2.84
CA PHE A 136 -4.64 -8.73 1.41
C PHE A 136 -4.50 -7.25 1.07
N ILE A 137 -5.32 -6.42 1.72
CA ILE A 137 -5.25 -4.97 1.62
C ILE A 137 -3.86 -4.48 2.04
N LEU A 138 -3.31 -4.99 3.14
CA LEU A 138 -1.96 -4.63 3.60
C LEU A 138 -0.87 -5.02 2.61
N SER A 139 -0.89 -6.25 2.09
CA SER A 139 0.08 -6.67 1.08
C SER A 139 0.00 -5.80 -0.16
N LEU A 140 -1.19 -5.52 -0.69
CA LEU A 140 -1.34 -4.65 -1.86
C LEU A 140 -0.89 -3.22 -1.57
N LEU A 141 -1.27 -2.65 -0.42
CA LEU A 141 -0.77 -1.33 0.01
C LEU A 141 0.76 -1.29 0.00
N CYS A 142 1.41 -2.23 0.67
CA CYS A 142 2.86 -2.30 0.76
C CYS A 142 3.55 -2.57 -0.58
N LEU A 143 2.92 -3.34 -1.47
CA LEU A 143 3.49 -3.73 -2.76
C LEU A 143 3.28 -2.71 -3.86
N GLU A 144 2.19 -1.93 -3.83
CA GLU A 144 1.69 -1.25 -5.02
C GLU A 144 1.44 0.24 -4.79
N TYR A 145 1.01 0.63 -3.59
CA TYR A 145 0.53 1.99 -3.31
C TYR A 145 1.51 2.85 -2.53
N THR A 146 2.79 2.45 -2.49
CA THR A 146 3.85 3.25 -1.85
C THR A 146 4.40 4.30 -2.81
N ILE A 147 4.94 5.41 -2.28
CA ILE A 147 5.63 6.44 -3.07
C ILE A 147 6.83 5.92 -3.87
N PHE A 148 7.24 4.68 -3.62
CA PHE A 148 8.36 4.03 -4.28
C PHE A 148 7.97 3.38 -5.61
N ASN A 149 6.67 3.14 -5.84
CA ASN A 149 6.17 2.47 -7.03
C ASN A 149 5.54 3.49 -7.98
N ASN A 150 6.38 4.14 -8.80
CA ASN A 150 6.00 5.28 -9.62
C ASN A 150 5.31 4.95 -10.95
N GLY A 151 4.40 3.97 -10.97
CA GLY A 151 3.41 3.77 -12.03
C GLY A 151 3.93 3.55 -13.47
N GLN A 152 5.24 3.51 -13.70
CA GLN A 152 5.83 3.20 -14.99
C GLN A 152 6.15 1.71 -15.03
N GLY A 153 5.20 0.95 -15.60
CA GLY A 153 5.37 -0.38 -16.18
C GLY A 153 6.43 -1.30 -15.57
N GLN A 154 5.96 -2.40 -14.97
CA GLN A 154 6.73 -3.53 -14.43
C GLN A 154 7.55 -3.20 -13.17
N TYR A 155 6.94 -3.43 -11.99
CA TYR A 155 7.56 -3.87 -10.74
C TYR A 155 9.01 -3.43 -10.44
N GLN A 156 9.39 -2.18 -10.69
CA GLN A 156 10.71 -1.66 -10.32
C GLN A 156 10.68 -1.23 -8.86
N PHE A 157 10.90 -2.19 -7.96
CA PHE A 157 11.19 -1.85 -6.58
C PHE A 157 12.50 -1.08 -6.52
N MET A 158 12.47 0.01 -5.78
CA MET A 158 13.68 0.69 -5.31
C MET A 158 14.60 -0.34 -4.64
N SER A 159 15.89 -0.38 -5.03
CA SER A 159 16.85 -1.28 -4.37
C SER A 159 16.82 -1.05 -2.85
N GLN A 160 17.04 -2.12 -2.08
CA GLN A 160 17.01 -2.03 -0.61
C GLN A 160 17.96 -0.93 -0.10
N GLU A 161 19.14 -0.78 -0.72
CA GLU A 161 20.08 0.29 -0.42
C GLU A 161 19.49 1.70 -0.70
N LYS A 162 18.83 1.90 -1.85
CA LYS A 162 18.21 3.19 -2.20
C LYS A 162 17.05 3.51 -1.24
N LYS A 163 16.27 2.50 -0.83
CA LYS A 163 15.18 2.63 0.15
C LYS A 163 15.71 3.02 1.53
N GLU A 164 16.69 2.27 2.06
CA GLU A 164 17.32 2.56 3.36
C GLU A 164 17.93 3.96 3.39
N ARG A 165 18.61 4.35 2.30
CA ARG A 165 19.17 5.70 2.15
C ARG A 165 18.07 6.77 2.18
N LEU A 166 16.94 6.56 1.50
CA LEU A 166 15.84 7.52 1.54
C LEU A 166 15.25 7.64 2.96
N LEU A 167 15.03 6.52 3.64
CA LEU A 167 14.52 6.53 5.02
C LEU A 167 15.46 7.27 5.96
N GLN A 168 16.77 7.07 5.82
CA GLN A 168 17.78 7.83 6.57
C GLN A 168 17.68 9.34 6.29
N ILE A 169 17.49 9.73 5.02
CA ILE A 169 17.30 11.14 4.64
C ILE A 169 16.03 11.71 5.27
N LEU A 170 14.90 11.00 5.18
CA LEU A 170 13.61 11.45 5.71
C LEU A 170 13.63 11.58 7.24
N ASN A 171 14.21 10.62 7.93
CA ASN A 171 14.37 10.67 9.38
C ASN A 171 15.23 11.86 9.81
N TYR A 172 16.37 12.06 9.15
CA TYR A 172 17.23 13.22 9.41
C TYR A 172 16.49 14.55 9.19
N ILE A 173 15.71 14.67 8.10
CA ILE A 173 14.89 15.85 7.83
C ILE A 173 13.88 16.09 8.96
N GLN A 174 13.19 15.04 9.40
CA GLN A 174 12.16 15.13 10.43
C GLN A 174 12.73 15.56 11.79
N GLU A 175 13.87 14.98 12.19
CA GLU A 175 14.57 15.31 13.44
C GLU A 175 15.11 16.76 13.43
N HIS A 176 15.57 17.24 12.28
CA HIS A 176 16.19 18.57 12.13
C HIS A 176 15.30 19.62 11.46
N LEU A 177 13.99 19.40 11.41
CA LEU A 177 13.07 20.29 10.70
C LEU A 177 13.03 21.72 11.28
N GLN A 178 13.28 21.85 12.59
CA GLN A 178 13.37 23.11 13.33
C GLN A 178 14.69 23.84 13.08
N ASP A 179 15.75 23.13 12.70
CA ASP A 179 17.09 23.68 12.50
C ASP A 179 17.25 24.29 11.10
N ARG A 180 18.38 24.95 10.86
CA ARG A 180 18.77 25.36 9.50
C ARG A 180 19.14 24.11 8.70
N LEU A 181 18.18 23.58 7.96
CA LEU A 181 18.35 22.43 7.09
C LEU A 181 18.70 22.86 5.66
N THR A 182 19.83 22.40 5.14
CA THR A 182 20.24 22.66 3.74
C THR A 182 20.42 21.37 2.95
N LEU A 183 20.27 21.47 1.63
CA LEU A 183 20.53 20.35 0.70
C LEU A 183 21.94 19.78 0.91
N HIS A 184 22.94 20.65 1.09
CA HIS A 184 24.32 20.23 1.27
C HIS A 184 24.58 19.49 2.59
N GLN A 185 24.00 19.96 3.70
CA GLN A 185 24.12 19.27 4.99
C GLN A 185 23.43 17.90 4.96
N THR A 186 22.23 17.85 4.37
CA THR A 186 21.46 16.61 4.26
C THR A 186 22.15 15.59 3.35
N ALA A 187 22.69 16.04 2.20
CA ALA A 187 23.45 15.19 1.30
C ALA A 187 24.72 14.64 1.97
N LYS A 188 25.43 15.47 2.74
CA LYS A 188 26.61 15.06 3.51
C LYS A 188 26.25 13.99 4.55
N GLN A 189 25.15 14.15 5.27
CA GLN A 189 24.68 13.18 6.26
C GLN A 189 24.33 11.83 5.60
N ALA A 190 23.66 11.88 4.44
CA ALA A 190 23.27 10.70 3.68
C ALA A 190 24.40 10.12 2.80
N LYS A 191 25.62 10.66 2.89
CA LYS A 191 26.80 10.24 2.14
C LYS A 191 26.59 10.23 0.61
N ILE A 192 25.86 11.22 0.09
CA ILE A 192 25.62 11.41 -1.34
C ILE A 192 25.94 12.83 -1.78
N THR A 193 25.99 13.05 -3.10
CA THR A 193 26.16 14.40 -3.65
C THR A 193 24.85 15.20 -3.57
N PRO A 194 24.92 16.54 -3.43
CA PRO A 194 23.73 17.39 -3.47
C PRO A 194 22.93 17.24 -4.79
N GLN A 195 23.61 17.00 -5.91
CA GLN A 195 22.95 16.74 -7.20
C GLN A 195 22.11 15.46 -7.15
N HIS A 196 22.66 14.39 -6.58
CA HIS A 196 21.94 13.12 -6.44
C HIS A 196 20.74 13.26 -5.51
N LEU A 197 20.87 13.97 -4.38
CA LEU A 197 19.76 14.24 -3.47
C LEU A 197 18.64 15.06 -4.16
N SER A 198 19.01 16.07 -4.94
CA SER A 198 18.05 16.89 -5.69
C SER A 198 17.29 16.06 -6.76
N ALA A 199 18.02 15.22 -7.50
CA ALA A 199 17.41 14.32 -8.48
C ALA A 199 16.46 13.31 -7.81
N LEU A 200 16.88 12.72 -6.68
CA LEU A 200 16.09 11.78 -5.90
C LEU A 200 14.75 12.40 -5.44
N PHE A 201 14.76 13.65 -4.98
CA PHE A 201 13.54 14.32 -4.54
C PHE A 201 12.58 14.62 -5.69
N LYS A 202 13.10 15.05 -6.83
CA LYS A 202 12.29 15.28 -8.04
C LYS A 202 11.71 13.98 -8.60
N GLU A 203 12.49 12.90 -8.57
CA GLU A 203 12.08 11.58 -9.04
C GLU A 203 10.94 11.01 -8.18
N ILE A 204 11.10 11.03 -6.85
CA ILE A 204 10.19 10.34 -5.92
C ILE A 204 9.00 11.21 -5.53
N PHE A 205 9.24 12.49 -5.23
CA PHE A 205 8.22 13.36 -4.64
C PHE A 205 7.69 14.40 -5.62
N HIS A 206 8.22 14.43 -6.85
CA HIS A 206 7.86 15.40 -7.89
C HIS A 206 7.98 16.87 -7.45
N GLN A 207 8.84 17.14 -6.47
CA GLN A 207 9.06 18.47 -5.90
C GLN A 207 10.54 18.68 -5.55
N SER A 208 10.97 19.94 -5.41
CA SER A 208 12.34 20.23 -4.99
C SER A 208 12.54 19.93 -3.50
N PHE A 209 13.80 19.71 -3.10
CA PHE A 209 14.15 19.55 -1.69
C PHE A 209 13.65 20.73 -0.84
N THR A 210 13.85 21.96 -1.29
CA THR A 210 13.45 23.16 -0.55
C THR A 210 11.94 23.28 -0.40
N ASP A 211 11.19 22.93 -1.45
CA ASP A 211 9.72 22.97 -1.41
C ASP A 211 9.17 21.90 -0.46
N MET A 212 9.77 20.70 -0.46
CA MET A 212 9.42 19.66 0.49
C MET A 212 9.64 20.11 1.95
N ILE A 213 10.80 20.69 2.27
CA ILE A 213 11.07 21.19 3.63
C ILE A 213 10.06 22.28 4.02
N MET A 214 9.76 23.20 3.10
CA MET A 214 8.75 24.23 3.31
C MET A 214 7.38 23.62 3.62
N LYS A 215 6.93 22.66 2.80
CA LYS A 215 5.67 21.94 2.98
C LYS A 215 5.61 21.24 4.34
N MET A 216 6.64 20.47 4.70
CA MET A 216 6.71 19.77 5.99
C MET A 216 6.65 20.75 7.18
N ARG A 217 7.33 21.91 7.09
CA ARG A 217 7.28 22.94 8.14
C ARG A 217 5.90 23.57 8.28
N LEU A 218 5.22 23.84 7.17
CA LEU A 218 3.86 24.38 7.16
C LEU A 218 2.84 23.36 7.71
N GLU A 219 2.98 22.08 7.37
CA GLU A 219 2.15 21.00 7.92
C GLU A 219 2.40 20.80 9.43
N ARG A 220 3.66 20.94 9.90
CA ARG A 220 3.97 20.96 11.34
C ARG A 220 3.30 22.16 12.02
N ALA A 221 3.37 23.35 11.40
CA ALA A 221 2.71 24.54 11.94
C ALA A 221 1.20 24.32 12.04
N GLU A 222 0.59 23.74 11.01
CA GLU A 222 -0.82 23.37 11.00
C GLU A 222 -1.19 22.42 12.15
N THR A 223 -0.39 21.38 12.35
CA THR A 223 -0.58 20.42 13.44
C THR A 223 -0.47 21.10 14.81
N LEU A 224 0.51 21.99 15.01
CA LEU A 224 0.66 22.75 16.26
C LEU A 224 -0.50 23.74 16.46
N LEU A 225 -1.00 24.38 15.39
CA LEU A 225 -2.18 25.24 15.46
C LEU A 225 -3.43 24.48 15.90
N PHE A 226 -3.52 23.19 15.58
CA PHE A 226 -4.63 22.31 15.93
C PHE A 226 -4.49 21.67 17.32
N LYS A 227 -3.34 21.06 17.61
CA LYS A 227 -3.11 20.26 18.83
C LYS A 227 -2.69 21.08 20.05
N SER A 228 -2.23 22.33 19.88
CA SER A 228 -1.63 23.12 20.97
C SER A 228 -2.26 24.51 21.15
N ASN A 229 -2.00 25.11 22.31
CA ASN A 229 -2.36 26.49 22.62
C ASN A 229 -1.19 27.47 22.46
N LEU A 230 -0.10 27.05 21.81
CA LEU A 230 1.08 27.89 21.57
C LEU A 230 0.69 29.19 20.86
N SER A 231 1.38 30.29 21.17
CA SER A 231 1.27 31.53 20.42
C SER A 231 1.75 31.32 18.97
N ILE A 232 1.28 32.17 18.04
CA ILE A 232 1.74 32.08 16.66
C ILE A 232 3.26 32.29 16.57
N THR A 233 3.84 33.13 17.44
CA THR A 233 5.29 33.35 17.50
C THR A 233 6.04 32.09 17.92
N GLU A 234 5.57 31.36 18.94
CA GLU A 234 6.17 30.09 19.35
C GLU A 234 6.09 29.05 18.23
N ILE A 235 4.94 28.93 17.55
CA ILE A 235 4.79 28.01 16.42
C ILE A 235 5.77 28.31 15.29
N ILE A 236 5.99 29.60 14.96
CA ILE A 236 6.96 30.00 13.93
C ILE A 236 8.37 29.50 14.29
N MET A 237 8.77 29.65 15.55
CA MET A 237 10.07 29.20 16.05
C MET A 237 10.19 27.67 16.07
N GLU A 238 9.16 26.98 16.55
CA GLU A 238 9.08 25.51 16.60
C GLU A 238 9.10 24.86 15.22
N CYS A 239 8.65 25.58 14.18
CA CYS A 239 8.69 25.12 12.80
C CYS A 239 9.97 25.52 12.05
N GLY A 240 10.94 26.15 12.71
CA GLY A 240 12.24 26.51 12.12
C GLY A 240 12.22 27.69 11.14
N PHE A 241 11.23 28.58 11.26
CA PHE A 241 11.19 29.82 10.48
C PHE A 241 11.95 30.93 11.20
N SER A 242 12.97 31.48 10.53
CA SER A 242 13.75 32.61 11.03
C SER A 242 13.08 33.98 10.82
N ASP A 243 12.15 34.07 9.86
CA ASP A 243 11.43 35.31 9.53
C ASP A 243 9.92 35.10 9.63
N ARG A 244 9.30 35.89 10.51
CA ARG A 244 7.84 35.92 10.70
C ARG A 244 7.11 36.34 9.43
N LYS A 245 7.55 37.39 8.73
CA LYS A 245 6.88 37.86 7.51
C LYS A 245 6.90 36.79 6.44
N TYR A 246 8.03 36.10 6.32
CA TYR A 246 8.17 34.98 5.40
C TYR A 246 7.21 33.83 5.74
N PHE A 247 7.12 33.43 7.02
CA PHE A 247 6.16 32.42 7.46
C PHE A 247 4.71 32.81 7.12
N TYR A 248 4.28 34.03 7.45
CA TYR A 248 2.91 34.47 7.17
C TYR A 248 2.59 34.45 5.68
N ARG A 249 3.55 34.83 4.82
CA ARG A 249 3.40 34.75 3.37
C ARG A 249 3.22 33.30 2.91
N CYS A 250 4.16 32.41 3.27
CA CYS A 250 4.11 31.00 2.86
C CYS A 250 2.88 30.27 3.42
N PHE A 251 2.50 30.56 4.66
CA PHE A 251 1.29 30.00 5.27
C PHE A 251 0.02 30.48 4.55
N HIS A 252 -0.04 31.76 4.18
CA HIS A 252 -1.18 32.29 3.43
C HIS A 252 -1.26 31.71 2.02
N GLU A 253 -0.13 31.59 1.33
CA GLU A 253 -0.03 30.94 0.02
C GLU A 253 -0.51 29.49 0.07
N ALA A 254 -0.13 28.75 1.12
CA ALA A 254 -0.46 27.33 1.25
C ALA A 254 -1.89 27.04 1.75
N PHE A 255 -2.43 27.87 2.64
CA PHE A 255 -3.73 27.60 3.30
C PHE A 255 -4.82 28.63 3.00
N GLY A 256 -4.52 29.64 2.18
CA GLY A 256 -5.45 30.70 1.78
C GLY A 256 -5.90 31.64 2.91
N CYS A 257 -5.30 31.56 4.10
CA CYS A 257 -5.67 32.37 5.26
C CYS A 257 -4.49 32.55 6.22
N THR A 258 -4.62 33.45 7.21
CA THR A 258 -3.57 33.62 8.24
C THR A 258 -3.66 32.49 9.28
N PRO A 259 -2.55 32.16 9.98
CA PRO A 259 -2.53 31.15 11.04
C PRO A 259 -3.61 31.34 12.12
N LEU A 260 -3.89 32.60 12.49
CA LEU A 260 -4.92 32.93 13.47
C LEU A 260 -6.32 32.65 12.93
N VAL A 261 -6.59 33.01 11.67
CA VAL A 261 -7.87 32.72 11.01
C VAL A 261 -8.04 31.22 10.86
N TRP A 262 -6.98 30.51 10.45
CA TRP A 262 -6.97 29.05 10.36
C TRP A 262 -7.35 28.40 11.69
N ARG A 263 -6.70 28.79 12.80
CA ARG A 263 -6.99 28.25 14.15
C ARG A 263 -8.44 28.50 14.57
N LYS A 264 -9.00 29.65 14.22
CA LYS A 264 -10.41 29.98 14.52
C LYS A 264 -11.38 29.15 13.68
N ARG A 265 -11.09 29.02 12.37
CA ARG A 265 -11.92 28.31 11.39
C ARG A 265 -12.06 26.83 11.74
N TRP A 266 -10.97 26.21 12.20
CA TRP A 266 -10.91 24.77 12.36
C TRP A 266 -10.90 24.27 13.80
N LYS A 267 -11.51 25.04 14.71
CA LYS A 267 -11.86 24.53 16.05
C LYS A 267 -12.71 23.25 15.90
N PRO A 268 -12.60 22.27 16.81
CA PRO A 268 -13.33 21.01 16.71
C PRO A 268 -14.84 21.28 16.57
N ALA A 269 -15.35 21.11 15.36
CA ALA A 269 -16.76 21.31 15.01
C ALA A 269 -17.54 20.01 15.26
N LYS A 270 -18.87 20.11 15.36
CA LYS A 270 -19.75 18.94 15.43
C LYS A 270 -19.59 18.09 14.17
N ARG A 271 -19.39 16.77 14.35
CA ARG A 271 -19.46 15.79 13.26
C ARG A 271 -20.87 15.82 12.67
N TYR A 272 -20.97 16.06 11.35
CA TYR A 272 -22.17 15.72 10.59
C TYR A 272 -21.87 14.44 9.81
N ALA A 273 -21.67 13.37 10.58
CA ALA A 273 -21.44 12.03 10.08
C ALA A 273 -22.30 11.05 10.87
N GLU A 274 -23.06 10.22 10.17
CA GLU A 274 -23.91 9.18 10.73
C GLU A 274 -23.38 7.82 10.25
N GLU A 275 -23.14 6.89 11.19
CA GLU A 275 -22.76 5.52 10.87
C GLU A 275 -23.97 4.79 10.28
N LEU A 276 -23.80 4.21 9.10
CA LEU A 276 -24.85 3.41 8.47
C LEU A 276 -24.81 1.99 9.02
N ASN A 277 -25.99 1.40 9.24
CA ASN A 277 -26.07 0.00 9.61
C ASN A 277 -25.70 -0.92 8.44
N ARG A 278 -25.30 -2.15 8.76
CA ARG A 278 -24.82 -3.13 7.80
C ARG A 278 -25.83 -3.43 6.69
N GLU A 279 -27.10 -3.60 7.05
CA GLU A 279 -28.19 -3.91 6.10
C GLU A 279 -28.37 -2.82 5.04
N ALA A 280 -28.37 -1.54 5.44
CA ALA A 280 -28.51 -0.43 4.49
C ALA A 280 -27.31 -0.33 3.53
N VAL A 281 -26.13 -0.75 3.97
CA VAL A 281 -24.93 -0.77 3.13
C VAL A 281 -24.96 -1.95 2.18
N GLU A 282 -25.31 -3.15 2.65
CA GLU A 282 -25.35 -4.38 1.83
C GLU A 282 -26.27 -4.26 0.62
N VAL A 283 -27.38 -3.52 0.74
CA VAL A 283 -28.29 -3.24 -0.39
C VAL A 283 -27.65 -2.39 -1.49
N LEU A 284 -26.68 -1.54 -1.16
CA LEU A 284 -26.01 -0.65 -2.12
C LEU A 284 -24.90 -1.37 -2.89
N LEU A 285 -24.32 -2.43 -2.33
CA LEU A 285 -23.11 -3.06 -2.88
C LEU A 285 -23.30 -3.73 -4.25
N PRO A 286 -24.39 -4.46 -4.55
CA PRO A 286 -24.54 -5.13 -5.85
C PRO A 286 -24.54 -4.15 -7.03
N GLU A 287 -25.33 -3.08 -6.94
CA GLU A 287 -25.38 -2.05 -7.98
C GLU A 287 -24.05 -1.31 -8.11
N PHE A 288 -23.42 -0.99 -6.98
CA PHE A 288 -22.12 -0.34 -6.95
C PHE A 288 -21.03 -1.20 -7.60
N ARG A 289 -20.96 -2.49 -7.25
CA ARG A 289 -20.01 -3.43 -7.84
C ARG A 289 -20.20 -3.55 -9.35
N LYS A 290 -21.45 -3.69 -9.80
CA LYS A 290 -21.79 -3.75 -11.23
C LYS A 290 -21.37 -2.47 -11.97
N LYS A 291 -21.64 -1.29 -11.38
CA LYS A 291 -21.29 0.01 -11.97
C LYS A 291 -19.78 0.18 -12.17
N PHE A 292 -18.96 -0.30 -11.23
CA PHE A 292 -17.52 -0.09 -11.23
C PHE A 292 -16.68 -1.30 -11.65
N GLY A 293 -17.33 -2.41 -12.03
CA GLY A 293 -16.66 -3.65 -12.45
C GLY A 293 -15.91 -4.34 -11.30
N LEU A 294 -16.44 -4.30 -10.08
CA LEU A 294 -15.82 -4.86 -8.87
C LEU A 294 -16.35 -6.27 -8.59
N PHE A 295 -15.52 -7.12 -8.01
CA PHE A 295 -15.81 -8.53 -7.77
C PHE A 295 -16.60 -8.73 -6.48
N GLU A 296 -17.62 -9.60 -6.47
CA GLU A 296 -18.43 -9.89 -5.27
C GLU A 296 -17.74 -10.75 -4.23
N LYS A 297 -16.95 -11.73 -4.67
CA LYS A 297 -16.21 -12.62 -3.79
C LYS A 297 -14.78 -12.09 -3.64
N PRO A 298 -14.13 -12.32 -2.48
CA PRO A 298 -12.69 -12.11 -2.35
C PRO A 298 -11.98 -12.85 -3.46
N MET A 299 -10.79 -12.40 -3.81
CA MET A 299 -10.00 -13.03 -4.84
C MET A 299 -9.86 -14.55 -4.60
N ASP A 300 -10.61 -15.37 -5.33
CA ASP A 300 -10.75 -16.81 -5.04
C ASP A 300 -9.65 -17.62 -5.74
N SER A 301 -8.42 -17.13 -5.61
CA SER A 301 -7.25 -17.80 -6.15
C SER A 301 -6.93 -19.05 -5.34
N MET A 302 -6.33 -20.05 -5.98
CA MET A 302 -5.83 -21.26 -5.32
C MET A 302 -4.88 -20.90 -4.15
N ILE A 303 -4.08 -19.84 -4.31
CA ILE A 303 -3.19 -19.34 -3.26
C ILE A 303 -3.98 -18.78 -2.07
N TYR A 304 -4.99 -17.96 -2.33
CA TYR A 304 -5.86 -17.40 -1.28
C TYR A 304 -6.54 -18.51 -0.46
N ARG A 305 -7.09 -19.53 -1.12
CA ARG A 305 -7.70 -20.69 -0.46
C ARG A 305 -6.70 -21.41 0.45
N LYS A 306 -5.45 -21.60 0.01
CA LYS A 306 -4.38 -22.22 0.82
C LYS A 306 -4.03 -21.37 2.04
N VAL A 307 -3.79 -20.06 1.88
CA VAL A 307 -3.49 -19.16 3.01
C VAL A 307 -4.62 -19.18 4.04
N LYS A 308 -5.88 -19.13 3.59
CA LYS A 308 -7.06 -19.24 4.47
C LYS A 308 -7.12 -20.55 5.23
N GLN A 309 -6.83 -21.68 4.58
CA GLN A 309 -6.77 -22.99 5.24
C GLN A 309 -5.64 -23.07 6.27
N LEU A 310 -4.45 -22.58 5.93
CA LEU A 310 -3.30 -22.60 6.83
C LEU A 310 -3.54 -21.72 8.07
N LYS A 311 -4.17 -20.55 7.91
CA LYS A 311 -4.63 -19.71 9.04
C LYS A 311 -5.57 -20.48 9.97
N LYS A 312 -6.57 -21.18 9.42
CA LYS A 312 -7.49 -22.02 10.20
C LYS A 312 -6.78 -23.14 10.94
N MET A 313 -5.79 -23.79 10.31
CA MET A 313 -4.99 -24.82 10.95
C MET A 313 -4.15 -24.26 12.11
N ARG A 314 -3.52 -23.10 11.92
CA ARG A 314 -2.74 -22.44 12.97
C ARG A 314 -3.58 -22.12 14.19
N GLN A 315 -4.79 -21.60 14.00
CA GLN A 315 -5.71 -21.28 15.09
C GLN A 315 -6.08 -22.50 15.92
N LYS A 316 -6.16 -23.67 15.28
CA LYS A 316 -6.38 -24.96 15.95
C LYS A 316 -5.14 -25.49 16.66
N GLY A 317 -4.05 -24.71 16.73
CA GLY A 317 -2.82 -25.07 17.44
C GLY A 317 -1.89 -26.01 16.68
N LEU A 318 -2.11 -26.24 15.37
CA LEU A 318 -1.20 -27.09 14.59
C LEU A 318 0.18 -26.43 14.44
N ASP A 319 1.23 -27.25 14.58
CA ASP A 319 2.60 -26.87 14.23
C ASP A 319 2.76 -26.96 12.72
N LEU A 320 2.72 -25.80 12.08
CA LEU A 320 2.73 -25.71 10.63
C LEU A 320 4.10 -26.06 10.04
N ARG A 321 5.20 -25.99 10.81
CA ARG A 321 6.58 -26.27 10.34
C ARG A 321 6.79 -27.66 9.75
N LYS A 322 5.87 -28.58 10.05
CA LYS A 322 5.87 -29.96 9.55
C LYS A 322 5.15 -30.11 8.20
N LEU A 323 4.56 -29.04 7.68
CA LEU A 323 3.79 -29.05 6.44
C LEU A 323 4.66 -28.64 5.27
N ILE A 324 4.56 -29.40 4.19
CA ILE A 324 4.98 -29.00 2.86
C ILE A 324 3.74 -28.46 2.16
N VAL A 325 3.72 -27.17 1.86
CA VAL A 325 2.62 -26.55 1.11
C VAL A 325 2.94 -26.65 -0.37
N THR A 326 2.10 -27.32 -1.15
CA THR A 326 2.28 -27.40 -2.62
C THR A 326 1.43 -26.36 -3.33
N VAL A 327 2.01 -25.60 -4.25
CA VAL A 327 1.32 -24.71 -5.18
C VAL A 327 1.61 -25.16 -6.60
N ASP A 328 0.55 -25.48 -7.35
CA ASP A 328 0.66 -26.00 -8.71
C ASP A 328 0.14 -24.98 -9.73
N LEU A 329 1.04 -24.33 -10.44
CA LEU A 329 0.68 -23.23 -11.33
C LEU A 329 0.14 -23.71 -12.66
N SER A 330 0.26 -25.00 -12.98
CA SER A 330 -0.37 -25.58 -14.18
C SER A 330 -1.89 -25.32 -14.21
N GLU A 331 -2.54 -25.31 -13.04
CA GLU A 331 -3.96 -25.02 -12.89
C GLU A 331 -4.35 -23.58 -13.28
N THR A 332 -3.38 -22.66 -13.31
CA THR A 332 -3.62 -21.24 -13.64
C THR A 332 -3.47 -20.91 -15.12
N LEU A 333 -3.09 -21.87 -15.99
CA LEU A 333 -2.94 -21.69 -17.44
C LEU A 333 -4.20 -22.04 -18.25
N LEU A 334 -5.22 -22.62 -17.62
CA LEU A 334 -6.44 -23.05 -18.32
C LEU A 334 -7.33 -21.82 -18.54
N SER A 335 -7.51 -21.43 -19.81
CA SER A 335 -8.24 -20.21 -20.23
C SER A 335 -9.70 -20.45 -20.58
N GLU A 336 -10.29 -21.59 -20.24
CA GLU A 336 -11.60 -21.97 -20.78
C GLU A 336 -12.82 -21.44 -19.99
N GLN A 337 -12.63 -20.74 -18.86
CA GLN A 337 -13.73 -20.15 -18.11
C GLN A 337 -13.36 -18.75 -17.61
N ASP A 338 -14.29 -17.81 -17.71
CA ASP A 338 -14.29 -16.42 -17.21
C ASP A 338 -14.05 -16.27 -15.69
N THR A 339 -13.22 -17.11 -15.07
CA THR A 339 -13.00 -17.15 -13.61
C THR A 339 -11.56 -17.44 -13.19
N ILE A 340 -10.64 -17.78 -14.10
CA ILE A 340 -9.22 -17.94 -13.75
C ILE A 340 -8.52 -16.59 -13.90
N GLN A 341 -8.41 -15.89 -12.78
CA GLN A 341 -7.67 -14.63 -12.71
C GLN A 341 -6.18 -14.88 -12.97
N PRO A 342 -5.50 -14.02 -13.74
CA PRO A 342 -4.07 -14.11 -13.94
C PRO A 342 -3.36 -14.24 -12.60
N LEU A 343 -2.30 -15.00 -12.60
CA LEU A 343 -1.45 -15.22 -11.45
C LEU A 343 -0.77 -13.90 -11.03
N MET A 344 -1.40 -13.19 -10.10
CA MET A 344 -0.92 -11.88 -9.67
C MET A 344 0.14 -11.98 -8.57
N LEU A 345 1.13 -11.07 -8.59
CA LEU A 345 2.27 -11.01 -7.67
C LEU A 345 1.85 -11.02 -6.19
N PHE A 346 0.78 -10.31 -5.85
CA PHE A 346 0.32 -10.20 -4.47
C PHE A 346 -0.21 -11.54 -3.90
N GLY A 347 -0.69 -12.46 -4.75
CA GLY A 347 -1.12 -13.79 -4.31
C GLY A 347 0.07 -14.58 -3.80
N TYR A 348 1.16 -14.60 -4.56
CA TYR A 348 2.42 -15.20 -4.12
C TYR A 348 3.01 -14.53 -2.90
N ASP A 349 2.97 -13.20 -2.88
CA ASP A 349 3.52 -12.43 -1.79
C ASP A 349 2.91 -12.82 -0.44
N GLN A 350 1.60 -13.02 -0.42
CA GLN A 350 0.87 -13.52 0.75
C GLN A 350 1.36 -14.89 1.19
N LEU A 351 1.51 -15.81 0.23
CA LEU A 351 1.98 -17.15 0.51
C LEU A 351 3.43 -17.16 1.02
N LEU A 352 4.32 -16.41 0.37
CA LEU A 352 5.70 -16.20 0.78
C LEU A 352 5.77 -15.69 2.21
N ARG A 353 4.98 -14.66 2.51
CA ARG A 353 4.92 -14.12 3.87
C ARG A 353 4.49 -15.19 4.86
N PHE A 354 3.53 -16.02 4.50
CA PHE A 354 3.10 -17.14 5.34
C PHE A 354 4.23 -18.18 5.51
N VAL A 355 5.01 -18.46 4.47
CA VAL A 355 6.20 -19.32 4.53
C VAL A 355 7.25 -18.77 5.49
N VAL A 356 7.50 -17.46 5.44
CA VAL A 356 8.44 -16.77 6.34
C VAL A 356 7.95 -16.80 7.78
N LEU A 357 6.71 -16.36 8.02
CA LEU A 357 6.14 -16.21 9.36
C LEU A 357 5.99 -17.55 10.10
N TYR A 358 5.68 -18.63 9.39
CA TYR A 358 5.41 -19.94 9.98
C TYR A 358 6.49 -20.98 9.71
N GLU A 359 7.59 -20.56 9.07
CA GLU A 359 8.72 -21.41 8.72
C GLU A 359 8.33 -22.68 7.96
N LEU A 360 7.46 -22.52 6.96
CA LEU A 360 6.98 -23.62 6.13
C LEU A 360 8.01 -24.04 5.10
N GLU A 361 7.91 -25.28 4.63
CA GLU A 361 8.46 -25.65 3.33
C GLU A 361 7.42 -25.38 2.25
N LEU A 362 7.85 -24.70 1.18
CA LEU A 362 7.01 -24.43 0.02
C LEU A 362 7.51 -25.24 -1.17
N ARG A 363 6.62 -26.06 -1.73
CA ARG A 363 6.82 -26.77 -2.98
C ARG A 363 6.03 -26.06 -4.08
N ILE A 364 6.69 -25.67 -5.16
CA ILE A 364 6.03 -24.99 -6.29
C ILE A 364 6.26 -25.78 -7.56
N ARG A 365 5.18 -26.09 -8.27
CA ARG A 365 5.22 -26.67 -9.60
C ARG A 365 5.02 -25.60 -10.65
N LEU A 366 5.97 -25.54 -11.56
CA LEU A 366 6.18 -24.47 -12.52
C LEU A 366 6.19 -25.07 -13.93
N PRO A 367 5.09 -24.95 -14.69
CA PRO A 367 5.12 -25.26 -16.11
C PRO A 367 6.17 -24.39 -16.81
N LEU A 368 7.02 -25.00 -17.64
CA LEU A 368 8.07 -24.27 -18.36
C LEU A 368 7.49 -23.15 -19.24
N SER A 369 6.24 -23.29 -19.71
CA SER A 369 5.51 -22.25 -20.44
C SER A 369 5.31 -20.94 -19.66
N PHE A 370 5.31 -20.95 -18.32
CA PHE A 370 5.32 -19.72 -17.51
C PHE A 370 6.65 -18.98 -17.56
N LEU A 371 7.73 -19.71 -17.81
CA LEU A 371 9.09 -19.17 -17.79
C LEU A 371 9.49 -18.62 -19.15
N LYS A 372 8.82 -19.09 -20.21
CA LYS A 372 8.92 -18.54 -21.56
C LYS A 372 8.18 -17.21 -21.57
N GLU A 373 8.91 -16.09 -21.68
CA GLU A 373 8.33 -14.75 -21.87
C GLU A 373 7.60 -14.66 -23.22
N THR A 374 6.41 -15.23 -23.32
CA THR A 374 5.58 -15.14 -24.51
C THR A 374 4.85 -13.79 -24.55
N GLU A 375 4.50 -13.32 -25.74
CA GLU A 375 3.60 -12.17 -25.93
C GLU A 375 2.29 -12.35 -25.13
N GLN A 376 1.79 -13.59 -25.01
CA GLN A 376 0.58 -13.91 -24.24
C GLN A 376 0.78 -13.76 -22.72
N ALA A 377 1.94 -14.16 -22.19
CA ALA A 377 2.30 -13.92 -20.78
C ALA A 377 2.43 -12.43 -20.46
N LYS A 378 2.98 -11.63 -21.40
CA LYS A 378 3.04 -10.17 -21.31
C LYS A 378 1.65 -9.53 -21.34
N GLN A 379 0.76 -9.99 -22.23
CA GLN A 379 -0.62 -9.51 -22.35
C GLN A 379 -1.48 -9.83 -21.11
N CYS A 380 -1.22 -10.96 -20.43
CA CYS A 380 -1.91 -11.35 -19.21
C CYS A 380 -1.25 -10.81 -17.93
N HIS A 381 -0.18 -10.01 -18.05
CA HIS A 381 0.59 -9.48 -16.93
C HIS A 381 1.08 -10.54 -15.93
N ALA A 382 1.37 -11.75 -16.43
CA ALA A 382 1.87 -12.84 -15.61
C ALA A 382 3.24 -12.46 -15.03
N VAL A 383 3.41 -12.69 -13.72
CA VAL A 383 4.71 -12.48 -13.06
C VAL A 383 5.70 -13.53 -13.58
N THR A 384 6.81 -13.08 -14.16
CA THR A 384 7.90 -13.97 -14.56
C THR A 384 8.61 -14.51 -13.32
N ILE A 385 9.29 -15.65 -13.44
CA ILE A 385 10.03 -16.19 -12.29
C ILE A 385 11.15 -15.25 -11.84
N GLU A 386 11.77 -14.53 -12.77
CA GLU A 386 12.83 -13.58 -12.46
C GLU A 386 12.29 -12.39 -11.67
N SER A 387 11.14 -11.86 -12.08
CA SER A 387 10.41 -10.85 -11.30
C SER A 387 10.09 -11.41 -9.92
N PHE A 388 9.51 -12.61 -9.85
CA PHE A 388 9.15 -13.28 -8.61
C PHE A 388 10.35 -13.47 -7.65
N VAL A 389 11.48 -13.98 -8.13
CA VAL A 389 12.69 -14.22 -7.33
C VAL A 389 13.27 -12.89 -6.87
N THR A 390 13.39 -11.92 -7.77
CA THR A 390 13.85 -10.57 -7.44
C THR A 390 12.99 -9.94 -6.35
N GLN A 391 11.66 -10.06 -6.46
CA GLN A 391 10.73 -9.56 -5.45
C GLN A 391 10.89 -10.26 -4.10
N SER A 392 11.04 -11.59 -4.13
CA SER A 392 11.26 -12.38 -2.92
C SER A 392 12.53 -11.95 -2.18
N LEU A 393 13.62 -11.77 -2.94
CA LEU A 393 14.91 -11.33 -2.42
C LEU A 393 14.86 -9.93 -1.85
N LEU A 394 14.27 -8.98 -2.58
CA LEU A 394 14.17 -7.58 -2.15
C LEU A 394 13.37 -7.43 -0.86
N ARG A 395 12.28 -8.20 -0.70
CA ARG A 395 11.37 -8.02 0.43
C ARG A 395 11.63 -8.92 1.62
N PHE A 396 12.08 -10.14 1.38
CA PHE A 396 12.23 -11.16 2.42
C PHE A 396 13.66 -11.69 2.55
N GLY A 397 14.59 -11.23 1.71
CA GLY A 397 15.96 -11.72 1.68
C GLY A 397 16.08 -13.14 1.13
N HIS A 398 17.23 -13.78 1.36
CA HIS A 398 17.51 -15.14 0.86
C HIS A 398 16.92 -16.26 1.73
N THR A 399 16.70 -16.01 3.03
CA THR A 399 16.23 -17.04 3.98
C THR A 399 14.96 -17.79 3.55
N PRO A 400 13.91 -17.14 3.03
CA PRO A 400 12.72 -17.85 2.55
C PRO A 400 13.00 -18.76 1.36
N LEU A 401 13.85 -18.33 0.41
CA LEU A 401 14.15 -19.11 -0.80
C LEU A 401 14.88 -20.42 -0.48
N THR A 402 15.65 -20.48 0.60
CA THR A 402 16.28 -21.74 1.04
C THR A 402 15.28 -22.81 1.51
N ARG A 403 14.01 -22.41 1.76
CA ARG A 403 12.91 -23.31 2.15
C ARG A 403 12.01 -23.67 0.97
N TRP A 404 12.45 -23.37 -0.25
CA TRP A 404 11.71 -23.59 -1.48
C TRP A 404 12.18 -24.84 -2.20
N ARG A 405 11.20 -25.59 -2.70
CA ARG A 405 11.39 -26.72 -3.62
C ARG A 405 10.67 -26.40 -4.93
N ALA A 406 11.41 -26.15 -5.99
CA ALA A 406 10.84 -25.85 -7.30
C ALA A 406 10.83 -27.11 -8.18
N GLU A 407 9.71 -27.37 -8.81
CA GLU A 407 9.49 -28.48 -9.75
C GLU A 407 9.17 -27.88 -11.13
N LEU A 408 10.15 -27.89 -12.04
CA LEU A 408 9.99 -27.42 -13.41
C LEU A 408 9.30 -28.51 -14.23
N LEU A 409 8.05 -28.27 -14.65
CA LEU A 409 7.27 -29.19 -15.45
C LEU A 409 7.55 -28.95 -16.94
N VAL A 410 8.10 -29.95 -17.62
CA VAL A 410 8.38 -29.94 -19.06
C VAL A 410 7.39 -30.82 -19.81
N GLN A 411 7.08 -30.48 -21.06
CA GLN A 411 6.10 -31.21 -21.88
C GLN A 411 6.74 -32.08 -22.97
N ASN A 412 8.00 -31.81 -23.32
CA ASN A 412 8.70 -32.51 -24.39
C ASN A 412 10.21 -32.52 -24.13
N GLU A 413 10.94 -33.37 -24.87
CA GLU A 413 12.38 -33.55 -24.71
C GLU A 413 13.18 -32.27 -24.99
N ALA A 414 12.73 -31.42 -25.92
CA ALA A 414 13.39 -30.16 -26.25
C ALA A 414 13.36 -29.16 -25.08
N GLU A 415 12.35 -29.25 -24.21
CA GLU A 415 12.20 -28.40 -23.02
C GLU A 415 13.14 -28.79 -21.87
N ILE A 416 13.68 -30.01 -21.85
CA ILE A 416 14.58 -30.48 -20.77
C ILE A 416 15.85 -29.62 -20.71
N GLN A 417 16.47 -29.33 -21.86
CA GLN A 417 17.70 -28.53 -21.92
C GLN A 417 17.49 -27.10 -21.46
N GLU A 418 16.31 -26.53 -21.72
CA GLU A 418 15.93 -25.20 -21.29
C GLU A 418 15.64 -25.18 -19.79
N ALA A 419 14.93 -26.19 -19.28
CA ALA A 419 14.66 -26.35 -17.85
C ALA A 419 15.94 -26.47 -17.01
N GLU A 420 16.97 -27.18 -17.50
CA GLU A 420 18.26 -27.29 -16.79
C GLU A 420 18.98 -25.94 -16.67
N LYS A 421 18.95 -25.08 -17.70
CA LYS A 421 19.51 -23.72 -17.62
C LYS A 421 18.80 -22.87 -16.56
N ILE A 422 17.47 -22.96 -16.54
CA ILE A 422 16.65 -22.23 -15.55
C ILE A 422 16.89 -22.78 -14.15
N ARG A 423 17.06 -24.09 -14.02
CA ARG A 423 17.41 -24.74 -12.75
C ARG A 423 18.72 -24.20 -12.20
N GLU A 424 19.79 -24.11 -12.99
CA GLU A 424 21.07 -23.52 -12.55
C GLU A 424 20.90 -22.06 -12.10
N HIS A 425 20.11 -21.29 -12.84
CA HIS A 425 19.81 -19.90 -12.48
C HIS A 425 19.09 -19.81 -11.12
N LEU A 426 18.03 -20.60 -10.90
CA LEU A 426 17.28 -20.61 -9.64
C LEU A 426 18.12 -21.06 -8.44
N LEU A 427 18.99 -22.05 -8.64
CA LEU A 427 19.98 -22.47 -7.63
C LEU A 427 20.91 -21.32 -7.25
N GLY A 428 21.40 -20.57 -8.25
CA GLY A 428 22.26 -19.39 -8.05
C GLY A 428 21.59 -18.26 -7.25
N GLN A 429 20.26 -18.18 -7.25
CA GLN A 429 19.48 -17.18 -6.51
C GLN A 429 19.14 -17.61 -5.06
N GLY A 430 19.50 -18.85 -4.67
CA GLY A 430 19.33 -19.35 -3.32
C GLY A 430 18.15 -20.30 -3.10
N ILE A 431 17.45 -20.72 -4.17
CA ILE A 431 16.51 -21.85 -4.09
C ILE A 431 17.35 -23.12 -4.08
N THR A 432 17.33 -23.88 -3.00
CA THR A 432 18.29 -24.96 -2.78
C THR A 432 17.86 -26.30 -3.39
N ASP A 433 16.59 -26.46 -3.73
CA ASP A 433 16.02 -27.69 -4.28
C ASP A 433 15.20 -27.37 -5.53
N VAL A 434 15.77 -27.70 -6.70
CA VAL A 434 15.12 -27.50 -8.00
C VAL A 434 15.22 -28.80 -8.80
N SER A 435 14.06 -29.35 -9.16
CA SER A 435 13.90 -30.59 -9.91
C SER A 435 13.24 -30.32 -11.26
N VAL A 436 13.66 -31.04 -12.30
CA VAL A 436 12.98 -31.06 -13.60
C VAL A 436 12.11 -32.32 -13.66
N LEU A 437 10.81 -32.14 -13.89
CA LEU A 437 9.82 -33.20 -13.97
C LEU A 437 9.20 -33.22 -15.37
N PHE A 438 9.13 -34.40 -15.97
CA PHE A 438 8.44 -34.67 -17.22
C PHE A 438 7.03 -35.20 -16.95
#